data_AF-A0A1F4JVN2-F1
#
_entry.id   AF-A0A1F4JVN2-F1
#
_cell.length_a   1.000
_cell.length_b   1.000
_cell.length_c   1.000
_cell.angle_alpha   90.00
_cell.angle_beta   90.00
_cell.angle_gamma   90.00
#
_symmetry.space_group_name_H-M   'P 1'
#
loop_
_entity.id
_entity.type
_entity.pdbx_description
1 polymer ?
#
loop_
_entity_poly.entity_id
_entity_poly.type
_entity_poly.pdbx_seq_one_letter_code
_entity_poly.pdbx_strand_id
1 'polypeptide(L)'
;MQIGALEVGESSPMMNALFSKREPKTGPMGALGWHVDISNPATGDDFLLHTKELVLPGGQIRPYSVWLSGQYPKVLDGLMKTLSIDMRISDPAWVAMKLSKLTSFGELRGDFLAQVPGESKQQSYPSTVAYVAVVLLARMKALGLINGETTLKKAVPVAVEVDPPVFKAAGRQCPSCMSMSLHKRDGCDICENCGHTGSCG
;
A
#
# COMPACT_ATOMS: atom_id res chain seq x y z
N MET A 1 -13.08 -14.72 -19.76
CA MET A 1 -13.06 -15.33 -18.41
C MET A 1 -13.50 -14.25 -17.42
N GLN A 2 -14.72 -14.35 -16.91
CA GLN A 2 -15.30 -13.31 -16.07
C GLN A 2 -14.73 -13.50 -14.66
N ILE A 3 -13.79 -12.64 -14.27
CA ILE A 3 -13.34 -12.57 -12.89
C ILE A 3 -14.57 -12.21 -12.05
N GLY A 4 -15.10 -13.14 -11.27
CA GLY A 4 -16.26 -12.94 -10.37
C GLY A 4 -15.99 -11.93 -9.24
N ALA A 5 -15.15 -10.91 -9.48
CA ALA A 5 -14.71 -9.90 -8.53
C ALA A 5 -15.83 -8.97 -8.05
N LEU A 6 -16.96 -8.92 -8.77
CA LEU A 6 -18.14 -8.12 -8.43
C LEU A 6 -19.33 -8.98 -7.99
N GLU A 7 -19.24 -10.30 -8.08
CA GLU A 7 -20.28 -11.17 -7.54
C GLU A 7 -20.12 -11.20 -6.02
N VAL A 8 -21.22 -11.06 -5.28
CA VAL A 8 -21.25 -11.17 -3.82
C VAL A 8 -21.10 -12.65 -3.47
N GLY A 9 -19.90 -13.18 -3.66
CA GLY A 9 -19.49 -14.52 -3.27
C GLY A 9 -19.03 -14.58 -1.81
N GLU A 10 -18.72 -15.80 -1.35
CA GLU A 10 -18.14 -16.07 -0.04
C GLU A 10 -16.95 -15.15 0.30
N SER A 11 -16.67 -14.99 1.60
CA SER A 11 -15.58 -14.15 2.10
C SER A 11 -14.25 -14.47 1.39
N SER A 12 -13.73 -13.50 0.64
CA SER A 12 -12.53 -13.70 -0.18
C SER A 12 -11.33 -14.15 0.67
N PRO A 13 -10.34 -14.86 0.08
CA PRO A 13 -9.14 -15.28 0.81
C PRO A 13 -8.43 -14.12 1.51
N MET A 14 -8.41 -12.93 0.90
CA MET A 14 -7.88 -11.71 1.51
C MET A 14 -8.65 -11.32 2.78
N MET A 15 -9.98 -11.36 2.75
CA MET A 15 -10.81 -11.01 3.90
C MET A 15 -10.69 -12.02 5.05
N ASN A 16 -10.35 -13.27 4.75
CA ASN A 16 -10.10 -14.32 5.74
C ASN A 16 -8.70 -14.23 6.36
N ALA A 17 -7.75 -13.58 5.69
CA ALA A 17 -6.41 -13.36 6.23
C ALA A 17 -6.35 -12.28 7.32
N LEU A 18 -7.40 -11.45 7.44
CA LEU A 18 -7.48 -10.40 8.47
C LEU A 18 -7.94 -10.99 9.80
N PHE A 19 -7.18 -10.77 10.87
CA PHE A 19 -7.68 -11.06 12.22
C PHE A 19 -8.76 -10.07 12.66
N SER A 20 -8.88 -8.92 11.97
CA SER A 20 -10.00 -7.99 12.15
C SER A 20 -10.36 -7.23 10.86
N LYS A 21 -11.60 -7.43 10.37
CA LYS A 21 -12.10 -6.85 9.11
C LYS A 21 -12.19 -5.32 9.16
N ARG A 22 -12.60 -4.76 10.31
CA ARG A 22 -12.67 -3.31 10.55
C ARG A 22 -11.70 -2.93 11.64
N GLU A 23 -11.26 -1.68 11.67
CA GLU A 23 -10.43 -1.19 12.76
C GLU A 23 -11.20 -1.34 14.09
N PRO A 24 -10.68 -2.11 15.06
CA PRO A 24 -11.29 -2.23 16.38
C PRO A 24 -11.52 -0.85 17.01
N LYS A 25 -12.76 -0.60 17.43
CA LYS A 25 -13.14 0.64 18.10
C LYS A 25 -12.77 0.57 19.57
N THR A 26 -12.15 1.64 20.04
CA THR A 26 -11.72 1.80 21.42
C THR A 26 -12.85 2.40 22.25
N GLY A 27 -13.11 1.85 23.44
CA GLY A 27 -14.05 2.43 24.40
C GLY A 27 -13.47 3.62 25.18
N PRO A 28 -14.21 4.17 26.15
CA PRO A 28 -13.76 5.31 26.95
C PRO A 28 -12.48 5.08 27.75
N MET A 29 -12.14 3.81 28.05
CA MET A 29 -10.92 3.44 28.76
C MET A 29 -9.64 3.52 27.91
N GLY A 30 -9.76 3.84 26.62
CA GLY A 30 -8.61 3.96 25.73
C GLY A 30 -8.06 2.59 25.27
N ALA A 31 -6.97 2.66 24.51
CA ALA A 31 -6.24 1.52 23.97
C ALA A 31 -4.74 1.76 24.19
N LEU A 32 -3.95 0.69 24.08
CA LEU A 32 -2.51 0.82 24.07
C LEU A 32 -2.08 1.62 22.83
N GLY A 33 -1.16 2.57 23.04
CA GLY A 33 -0.62 3.41 21.99
C GLY A 33 0.89 3.51 22.11
N TRP A 34 1.56 3.55 20.98
CA TRP A 34 2.99 3.86 20.90
C TRP A 34 3.22 5.02 19.94
N HIS A 35 4.13 5.91 20.32
CA HIS A 35 4.25 7.24 19.73
C HIS A 35 5.73 7.60 19.55
N VAL A 36 6.07 8.20 18.40
CA VAL A 36 7.44 8.67 18.08
C VAL A 36 7.38 9.97 17.28
N ASP A 37 8.11 10.98 17.71
CA ASP A 37 8.28 12.23 16.97
C ASP A 37 9.28 12.03 15.82
N ILE A 38 8.90 12.52 14.64
CA ILE A 38 9.73 12.47 13.43
C ILE A 38 9.79 13.87 12.83
N SER A 39 11.01 14.37 12.67
CA SER A 39 11.29 15.63 11.98
C SER A 39 12.26 15.40 10.83
N ASN A 40 11.87 15.80 9.63
CA ASN A 40 12.73 15.85 8.45
C ASN A 40 12.92 17.31 8.02
N PRO A 41 14.07 17.92 8.33
CA PRO A 41 14.32 19.33 7.99
C PRO A 41 14.44 19.59 6.48
N ALA A 42 14.72 18.57 5.66
CA ALA A 42 14.84 18.73 4.20
C ALA A 42 13.49 18.97 3.53
N THR A 43 12.44 18.28 3.99
CA THR A 43 11.07 18.40 3.49
C THR A 43 10.21 19.34 4.32
N GLY A 44 10.64 19.65 5.56
CA GLY A 44 9.85 20.40 6.53
C GLY A 44 8.78 19.56 7.22
N ASP A 45 8.90 18.22 7.16
CA ASP A 45 8.01 17.33 7.89
C ASP A 45 8.32 17.40 9.39
N ASP A 46 7.28 17.55 10.20
CA ASP A 46 7.37 17.56 11.65
C ASP A 46 6.06 17.02 12.22
N PHE A 47 6.07 15.76 12.62
CA PHE A 47 4.87 15.06 13.03
C PHE A 47 5.13 13.95 14.06
N LEU A 48 4.09 13.65 14.80
CA LEU A 48 4.03 12.50 15.69
C LEU A 48 3.46 11.30 14.94
N LEU A 49 4.24 10.22 14.87
CA LEU A 49 3.80 8.91 14.40
C LEU A 49 3.11 8.17 15.53
N HIS A 50 1.89 7.73 15.32
CA HIS A 50 1.12 6.99 16.31
C HIS A 50 0.75 5.59 15.82
N THR A 51 0.88 4.59 16.69
CA THR A 51 0.28 3.27 16.49
C THR A 51 -0.75 2.99 17.57
N LYS A 52 -1.87 2.36 17.21
CA LYS A 52 -2.74 1.66 18.18
C LYS A 52 -2.33 0.22 18.24
N GLU A 53 -2.25 -0.27 19.46
CA GLU A 53 -1.87 -1.64 19.76
C GLU A 53 -2.99 -2.34 20.54
N LEU A 54 -3.07 -3.65 20.36
CA LEU A 54 -3.99 -4.51 21.10
C LEU A 54 -3.23 -5.69 21.68
N VAL A 55 -3.77 -6.25 22.76
CA VAL A 55 -3.29 -7.50 23.36
C VAL A 55 -4.11 -8.64 22.79
N LEU A 56 -3.46 -9.59 22.13
CA LEU A 56 -4.11 -10.80 21.64
C LEU A 56 -4.31 -11.81 22.80
N PRO A 57 -5.25 -12.77 22.64
CA PRO A 57 -5.29 -13.95 23.50
C PRO A 57 -3.92 -14.65 23.49
N GLY A 58 -3.27 -14.73 24.65
CA GLY A 58 -1.87 -15.18 24.78
C GLY A 58 -0.87 -14.07 25.16
N GLY A 59 -1.33 -12.83 25.33
CA GLY A 59 -0.51 -11.73 25.86
C GLY A 59 0.37 -11.01 24.83
N GLN A 60 0.41 -11.48 23.59
CA GLN A 60 1.16 -10.83 22.51
C GLN A 60 0.54 -9.47 22.17
N ILE A 61 1.33 -8.41 22.24
CA ILE A 61 0.93 -7.07 21.81
C ILE A 61 1.16 -6.93 20.30
N ARG A 62 0.19 -6.37 19.58
CA ARG A 62 0.28 -6.10 18.13
C ARG A 62 -0.24 -4.72 17.74
N PRO A 63 0.49 -3.99 16.88
CA PRO A 63 -0.06 -2.81 16.22
C PRO A 63 -1.12 -3.23 15.21
N TYR A 64 -2.20 -2.45 15.10
CA TYR A 64 -3.30 -2.72 14.16
C TYR A 64 -3.78 -1.47 13.40
N SER A 65 -3.29 -0.29 13.78
CA SER A 65 -3.59 0.97 13.13
C SER A 65 -2.41 1.92 13.33
N VAL A 66 -2.14 2.74 12.32
CA VAL A 66 -1.09 3.75 12.32
C VAL A 66 -1.62 5.04 11.68
N TRP A 67 -1.26 6.19 12.24
CA TRP A 67 -1.58 7.51 11.69
C TRP A 67 -0.55 8.54 12.13
N LEU A 68 -0.57 9.70 11.47
CA LEU A 68 0.31 10.82 11.75
C LEU A 68 -0.49 11.99 12.34
N SER A 69 0.16 12.84 13.10
CA SER A 69 -0.38 14.11 13.58
C SER A 69 0.69 15.18 13.52
N GLY A 70 0.44 16.30 12.85
CA GLY A 70 1.42 17.38 12.67
C GLY A 70 1.49 17.88 11.23
N GLN A 71 2.68 18.34 10.83
CA GLN A 71 2.98 18.91 9.52
C GLN A 71 3.65 17.86 8.64
N TYR A 72 2.96 17.46 7.56
CA TYR A 72 3.44 16.47 6.59
C TYR A 72 2.54 16.47 5.33
N PRO A 73 3.00 15.93 4.19
CA PRO A 73 2.19 15.76 2.99
C PRO A 73 0.97 14.87 3.26
N LYS A 74 -0.24 15.39 3.04
CA LYS A 74 -1.51 14.65 3.28
C LYS A 74 -1.66 13.35 2.50
N VAL A 75 -0.90 13.17 1.42
CA VAL A 75 -0.82 11.89 0.70
C VAL A 75 -0.35 10.73 1.60
N LEU A 76 0.43 11.01 2.64
CA LEU A 76 0.88 10.01 3.62
C LEU A 76 -0.27 9.43 4.44
N ASP A 77 -1.39 10.13 4.58
CA ASP A 77 -2.57 9.58 5.28
C ASP A 77 -3.10 8.32 4.56
N GLY A 78 -3.05 8.31 3.23
CA GLY A 78 -3.43 7.14 2.41
C GLY A 78 -2.47 5.96 2.60
N LEU A 79 -1.17 6.24 2.69
CA LEU A 79 -0.14 5.24 2.99
C LEU A 79 -0.36 4.64 4.38
N MET A 80 -0.53 5.47 5.41
CA MET A 80 -0.79 5.03 6.77
C MET A 80 -2.06 4.20 6.87
N LYS A 81 -3.11 4.58 6.12
CA LYS A 81 -4.35 3.80 6.11
C LYS A 81 -4.16 2.42 5.47
N THR A 82 -3.36 2.33 4.42
CA THR A 82 -3.01 1.06 3.78
C THR A 82 -2.19 0.18 4.72
N LEU A 83 -1.16 0.74 5.37
CA LEU A 83 -0.37 0.03 6.37
C LEU A 83 -1.22 -0.44 7.55
N SER A 84 -2.23 0.33 7.97
CA SER A 84 -3.19 -0.08 9.00
C SER A 84 -4.05 -1.27 8.59
N ILE A 85 -4.32 -1.46 7.30
CA ILE A 85 -4.97 -2.68 6.80
C ILE A 85 -3.99 -3.85 6.85
N ASP A 86 -2.75 -3.63 6.41
CA ASP A 86 -1.70 -4.65 6.41
C ASP A 86 -1.32 -5.14 7.81
N MET A 87 -1.31 -4.24 8.81
CA MET A 87 -1.10 -4.58 10.21
C MET A 87 -2.20 -5.49 10.78
N ARG A 88 -3.38 -5.52 10.14
CA ARG A 88 -4.51 -6.38 10.56
C ARG A 88 -4.49 -7.77 9.93
N ILE A 89 -3.50 -8.07 9.09
CA ILE A 89 -3.28 -9.42 8.57
C ILE A 89 -2.70 -10.30 9.67
N SER A 90 -3.18 -11.54 9.75
CA SER A 90 -2.85 -12.50 10.81
C SER A 90 -1.34 -12.81 10.91
N ASP A 91 -0.62 -12.77 9.79
CA ASP A 91 0.84 -12.93 9.75
C ASP A 91 1.56 -11.56 9.77
N PRO A 92 2.30 -11.20 10.84
CA PRO A 92 3.08 -9.96 10.89
C PRO A 92 4.16 -9.86 9.82
N ALA A 93 4.64 -10.99 9.30
CA ALA A 93 5.62 -10.98 8.22
C ALA A 93 5.08 -10.24 6.99
N TRP A 94 3.76 -10.24 6.77
CA TRP A 94 3.14 -9.52 5.65
C TRP A 94 3.43 -8.02 5.67
N VAL A 95 3.09 -7.35 6.77
CA VAL A 95 3.33 -5.92 6.90
C VAL A 95 4.83 -5.63 7.00
N ALA A 96 5.60 -6.51 7.65
CA ALA A 96 7.05 -6.36 7.74
C ALA A 96 7.71 -6.40 6.35
N MET A 97 7.29 -7.29 5.45
CA MET A 97 7.78 -7.33 4.06
C MET A 97 7.53 -6.01 3.33
N LYS A 98 6.35 -5.41 3.49
CA LYS A 98 6.01 -4.12 2.87
C LYS A 98 6.85 -2.99 3.45
N LEU A 99 6.98 -2.92 4.77
CA LEU A 99 7.83 -1.94 5.44
C LEU A 99 9.29 -2.09 5.01
N SER A 100 9.81 -3.31 4.91
CA SER A 100 11.18 -3.58 4.44
C SER A 100 11.45 -3.09 3.01
N LYS A 101 10.41 -2.98 2.17
CA LYS A 101 10.55 -2.36 0.84
C LYS A 101 10.52 -0.84 0.90
N LEU A 102 9.77 -0.27 1.84
CA LEU A 102 9.70 1.18 2.04
C LEU A 102 10.99 1.75 2.64
N THR A 103 11.81 0.96 3.35
CA THR A 103 13.08 1.45 3.94
C THR A 103 14.09 1.96 2.90
N SER A 104 13.93 1.60 1.63
CA SER A 104 14.77 2.08 0.52
C SER A 104 14.02 3.01 -0.43
N PHE A 105 12.81 3.46 -0.08
CA PHE A 105 12.05 4.41 -0.89
C PHE A 105 12.73 5.78 -0.83
N GLY A 106 13.08 6.33 -2.00
CA GLY A 106 13.72 7.64 -2.11
C GLY A 106 12.72 8.72 -2.49
N GLU A 107 12.85 9.88 -1.86
CA GLU A 107 12.16 11.12 -2.24
C GLU A 107 13.16 12.08 -2.85
N LEU A 108 12.74 12.89 -3.84
CA LEU A 108 13.63 13.86 -4.47
C LEU A 108 14.00 14.94 -3.44
N ARG A 109 15.27 14.97 -3.02
CA ARG A 109 15.80 15.86 -1.96
C ARG A 109 15.10 15.67 -0.60
N GLY A 110 14.60 14.47 -0.32
CA GLY A 110 13.97 14.12 0.95
C GLY A 110 14.89 13.37 1.91
N ASP A 111 16.16 13.19 1.55
CA ASP A 111 17.12 12.50 2.40
C ASP A 111 17.54 13.34 3.60
N PHE A 112 17.73 12.68 4.75
CA PHE A 112 18.05 13.37 6.01
C PHE A 112 18.75 12.44 7.01
N LEU A 113 19.46 13.04 7.97
CA LEU A 113 20.04 12.32 9.09
C LEU A 113 19.00 12.11 10.18
N ALA A 114 18.87 10.86 10.66
CA ALA A 114 18.03 10.54 11.80
C ALA A 114 18.69 9.46 12.68
N GLN A 115 18.24 9.37 13.93
CA GLN A 115 18.73 8.37 14.88
C GLN A 115 18.31 6.96 14.46
N VAL A 116 19.24 6.02 14.49
CA VAL A 116 18.93 4.60 14.27
C VAL A 116 18.15 4.07 15.48
N PRO A 117 16.94 3.53 15.31
CA PRO A 117 16.15 3.06 16.45
C PRO A 117 16.91 2.02 17.30
N GLY A 118 17.05 2.30 18.60
CA GLY A 118 17.76 1.44 19.54
C GLY A 118 19.27 1.66 19.62
N GLU A 119 19.83 2.60 18.86
CA GLU A 119 21.25 2.96 18.90
C GLU A 119 21.43 4.45 19.19
N SER A 120 22.63 4.85 19.65
CA SER A 120 22.99 6.27 19.83
C SER A 120 23.46 6.94 18.53
N LYS A 121 23.70 6.17 17.47
CA LYS A 121 24.20 6.67 16.19
C LYS A 121 23.09 7.26 15.33
N GLN A 122 23.47 8.17 14.43
CA GLN A 122 22.62 8.66 13.35
C GLN A 122 23.14 8.14 12.01
N GLN A 123 22.23 8.00 11.05
CA GLN A 123 22.57 7.68 9.67
C GLN A 123 21.66 8.45 8.71
N SER A 124 22.06 8.52 7.44
CA SER A 124 21.21 9.09 6.40
C SER A 124 20.13 8.10 5.97
N TYR A 125 18.90 8.58 5.86
CA TYR A 125 17.76 7.86 5.31
C TYR A 125 17.28 8.56 4.04
N PRO A 126 16.82 7.81 3.01
CA PRO A 126 16.53 8.37 1.69
C PRO A 126 15.20 9.15 1.59
N SER A 127 14.35 9.07 2.61
CA SER A 127 13.07 9.80 2.69
C SER A 127 12.45 9.72 4.09
N THR A 128 11.47 10.58 4.34
CA THR A 128 10.60 10.50 5.53
C THR A 128 9.88 9.15 5.60
N VAL A 129 9.35 8.66 4.48
CA VAL A 129 8.66 7.36 4.40
C VAL A 129 9.59 6.20 4.76
N ALA A 130 10.82 6.23 4.27
CA ALA A 130 11.82 5.22 4.59
C ALA A 130 12.12 5.19 6.10
N TYR A 131 12.27 6.35 6.72
CA TYR A 131 12.51 6.42 8.15
C TYR A 131 11.30 5.95 8.98
N VAL A 132 10.07 6.33 8.61
CA VAL A 132 8.84 5.80 9.22
C VAL A 132 8.80 4.27 9.16
N ALA A 133 9.18 3.69 8.01
CA ALA A 133 9.21 2.24 7.86
C ALA A 133 10.24 1.56 8.79
N VAL A 134 11.43 2.16 8.92
CA VAL A 134 12.49 1.68 9.84
C VAL A 134 12.03 1.74 11.29
N VAL A 135 11.39 2.84 11.69
CA VAL A 135 10.84 3.06 13.05
C VAL A 135 9.74 2.04 13.38
N LEU A 136 8.82 1.77 12.44
CA LEU A 136 7.78 0.75 12.60
C LEU A 136 8.35 -0.67 12.68
N LEU A 137 9.33 -1.01 11.83
CA LEU A 137 10.01 -2.31 11.89
C LEU A 137 10.72 -2.52 13.24
N ALA A 138 11.40 -1.48 13.75
CA ALA A 138 12.05 -1.53 15.04
C ALA A 138 11.04 -1.77 16.18
N ARG A 139 9.87 -1.11 16.13
CA ARG A 139 8.79 -1.36 17.09
C ARG A 139 8.27 -2.80 16.99
N MET A 140 8.04 -3.31 15.78
CA MET A 140 7.60 -4.69 15.59
C MET A 140 8.60 -5.71 16.13
N LYS A 141 9.91 -5.45 15.94
CA LYS A 141 10.98 -6.28 16.51
C LYS A 141 11.00 -6.22 18.04
N ALA A 142 10.83 -5.03 18.64
CA ALA A 142 10.74 -4.86 20.09
C ALA A 142 9.52 -5.58 20.71
N LEU A 143 8.44 -5.71 19.95
CA LEU A 143 7.26 -6.50 20.33
C LEU A 143 7.43 -8.01 20.10
N GLY A 144 8.57 -8.47 19.55
CA GLY A 144 8.80 -9.89 19.24
C GLY A 144 7.98 -10.42 18.07
N LEU A 145 7.46 -9.55 17.20
CA LEU A 145 6.61 -9.95 16.06
C LEU A 145 7.41 -10.43 14.86
N ILE A 146 8.66 -10.00 14.76
CA ILE A 146 9.58 -10.34 13.67
C ILE A 146 10.98 -10.55 14.24
N ASN A 147 11.69 -11.55 13.71
CA ASN A 147 13.10 -11.76 14.00
C ASN A 147 13.95 -10.86 13.09
N GLY A 148 15.16 -10.51 13.53
CA GLY A 148 15.99 -9.40 13.02
C GLY A 148 16.30 -9.36 11.52
N GLU A 149 15.89 -10.36 10.76
CA GLU A 149 15.80 -10.34 9.31
C GLU A 149 14.44 -10.94 8.94
N THR A 150 13.64 -10.19 8.16
CA THR A 150 12.50 -10.74 7.42
C THR A 150 13.08 -11.69 6.37
N THR A 151 13.53 -12.88 6.78
CA THR A 151 13.96 -13.90 5.84
C THR A 151 12.72 -14.30 5.07
N LEU A 152 12.64 -13.76 3.86
CA LEU A 152 11.63 -14.11 2.87
C LEU A 152 11.60 -15.64 2.81
N LYS A 153 10.51 -16.27 3.26
CA LYS A 153 10.09 -17.47 2.54
C LYS A 153 9.76 -16.94 1.17
N LYS A 154 10.70 -17.11 0.23
CA LYS A 154 10.56 -16.72 -1.18
C LYS A 154 9.15 -17.14 -1.57
N ALA A 155 8.26 -16.17 -1.75
CA ALA A 155 6.93 -16.46 -2.23
C ALA A 155 7.15 -17.25 -3.50
N VAL A 156 6.69 -18.50 -3.54
CA VAL A 156 6.71 -19.26 -4.79
C VAL A 156 5.94 -18.37 -5.75
N PRO A 157 6.56 -17.84 -6.82
CA PRO A 157 5.83 -17.03 -7.76
C PRO A 157 4.74 -17.94 -8.31
N VAL A 158 3.50 -17.70 -7.88
CA VAL A 158 2.35 -18.18 -8.62
C VAL A 158 2.37 -17.29 -9.85
N ALA A 159 3.06 -17.76 -10.89
CA ALA A 159 3.01 -17.17 -12.20
C ALA A 159 1.56 -17.31 -12.66
N VAL A 160 0.77 -16.27 -12.39
CA VAL A 160 -0.44 -16.04 -13.16
C VAL A 160 0.07 -15.42 -14.44
N GLU A 161 0.03 -16.18 -15.53
CA GLU A 161 0.21 -15.65 -16.87
C GLU A 161 -0.89 -14.62 -17.08
N VAL A 162 -0.56 -13.36 -16.86
CA VAL A 162 -1.40 -12.23 -17.25
C VAL A 162 -0.97 -11.92 -18.66
N ASP A 163 -1.80 -12.26 -19.64
CA ASP A 163 -1.60 -11.84 -21.01
C ASP A 163 -1.34 -10.33 -21.03
N PRO A 164 -0.30 -9.85 -21.73
CA PRO A 164 -0.05 -8.44 -21.83
C PRO A 164 -1.31 -7.76 -22.38
N PRO A 165 -1.82 -6.70 -21.75
CA PRO A 165 -2.98 -5.99 -22.26
C PRO A 165 -2.67 -5.50 -23.66
N VAL A 166 -3.42 -6.00 -24.64
CA VAL A 166 -3.38 -5.50 -26.00
C VAL A 166 -4.00 -4.11 -25.98
N PHE A 167 -3.16 -3.09 -25.81
CA PHE A 167 -3.57 -1.70 -25.98
C PHE A 167 -3.88 -1.46 -27.46
N LYS A 168 -5.14 -1.70 -27.85
CA LYS A 168 -5.65 -1.22 -29.13
C LYS A 168 -5.73 0.30 -29.03
N ALA A 169 -4.98 0.99 -29.89
CA ALA A 169 -5.00 2.45 -29.99
C ALA A 169 -6.45 2.95 -30.08
N ALA A 170 -6.81 3.93 -29.25
CA ALA A 170 -8.15 4.52 -29.26
C ALA A 170 -8.42 5.15 -30.63
N GLY A 171 -9.39 4.61 -31.35
CA GLY A 171 -9.91 5.20 -32.57
C GLY A 171 -10.77 6.43 -32.29
N ARG A 172 -11.30 7.05 -33.34
CA ARG A 172 -12.29 8.12 -33.22
C ARG A 172 -13.63 7.54 -32.76
N GLN A 173 -14.50 8.40 -32.24
CA GLN A 173 -15.85 8.00 -31.84
C GLN A 173 -16.68 7.61 -33.06
N CYS A 174 -17.25 6.41 -33.05
CA CYS A 174 -18.17 5.96 -34.09
C CYS A 174 -19.51 6.72 -33.98
N PRO A 175 -20.06 7.27 -35.07
CA PRO A 175 -21.35 7.97 -35.03
C PRO A 175 -22.54 7.03 -34.80
N SER A 176 -22.38 5.73 -35.07
CA SER A 176 -23.45 4.72 -34.89
C SER A 176 -23.51 4.18 -33.47
N CYS A 177 -22.39 3.66 -32.94
CA CYS A 177 -22.36 2.98 -31.63
C CYS A 177 -21.63 3.75 -30.53
N MET A 178 -21.10 4.94 -30.82
CA MET A 178 -20.35 5.80 -29.90
C MET A 178 -19.08 5.17 -29.28
N SER A 179 -18.68 3.97 -29.69
CA SER A 179 -17.41 3.38 -29.29
C SER A 179 -16.23 4.13 -29.93
N MET A 180 -15.12 4.24 -29.20
CA MET A 180 -13.86 4.84 -29.68
C MET A 180 -13.05 3.84 -30.53
N SER A 181 -13.73 3.15 -31.45
CA SER A 181 -13.17 2.04 -32.24
C SER A 181 -13.28 2.30 -33.75
N LEU A 182 -13.54 3.55 -34.16
CA LEU A 182 -13.57 3.95 -35.57
C LEU A 182 -12.16 4.31 -36.07
N HIS A 183 -11.68 3.62 -37.10
CA HIS A 183 -10.35 3.82 -37.68
C HIS A 183 -10.44 3.77 -39.22
N LYS A 184 -9.52 4.45 -39.90
CA LYS A 184 -9.48 4.48 -41.36
C LYS A 184 -8.77 3.24 -41.89
N ARG A 185 -9.44 2.42 -42.69
CA ARG A 185 -8.89 1.22 -43.34
C ARG A 185 -9.21 1.29 -44.84
N ASP A 186 -8.20 1.19 -45.68
CA ASP A 186 -8.33 1.21 -47.14
C ASP A 186 -9.10 2.44 -47.68
N GLY A 187 -8.89 3.60 -47.06
CA GLY A 187 -9.54 4.86 -47.46
C GLY A 187 -10.93 5.08 -46.88
N CYS A 188 -11.53 4.11 -46.19
CA CYS A 188 -12.84 4.21 -45.56
C CYS A 188 -12.74 4.25 -44.03
N ASP A 189 -13.64 4.98 -43.37
CA ASP A 189 -13.78 4.88 -41.91
C ASP A 189 -14.53 3.58 -41.55
N ILE A 190 -13.91 2.67 -40.78
CA ILE A 190 -14.49 1.39 -40.36
C ILE A 190 -14.49 1.28 -38.83
N CYS A 191 -15.60 0.85 -38.23
CA CYS A 191 -15.71 0.61 -36.80
C CYS A 191 -15.53 -0.87 -36.48
N GLU A 192 -14.50 -1.21 -35.68
CA GLU A 192 -14.24 -2.59 -35.25
C GLU A 192 -15.28 -3.15 -34.27
N ASN A 193 -16.06 -2.28 -33.62
CA ASN A 193 -17.04 -2.68 -32.62
C ASN A 193 -18.42 -3.04 -33.21
N CYS A 194 -18.88 -2.30 -34.23
CA CYS A 194 -20.21 -2.48 -34.80
C CYS A 194 -20.24 -2.64 -36.33
N GLY A 195 -19.08 -2.64 -36.99
CA GLY A 195 -18.98 -2.79 -38.44
C GLY A 195 -19.47 -1.59 -39.25
N HIS A 196 -19.63 -0.40 -38.63
CA HIS A 196 -20.05 0.80 -39.35
C HIS A 196 -18.99 1.24 -40.36
N THR A 197 -19.41 1.51 -41.60
CA THR A 197 -18.57 2.06 -42.67
C THR A 197 -19.01 3.48 -42.99
N GLY A 198 -18.12 4.45 -42.78
CA GLY A 198 -18.33 5.87 -43.02
C GLY A 198 -17.80 6.33 -44.38
N SER A 199 -17.47 7.63 -44.48
CA SER A 199 -16.94 8.25 -45.69
C SER A 199 -15.67 7.54 -46.19
N CYS A 200 -15.67 7.18 -47.48
CA CYS A 200 -14.52 6.67 -48.21
C CYS A 200 -13.92 7.78 -49.08
N GLY A 201 -12.63 8.07 -48.88
CA GLY A 201 -11.90 9.12 -49.61
C GLY A 201 -10.41 9.10 -49.33
#